data_AF-A0A8T4FJS9-F1
#
_entry.id   AF-A0A8T4FJS9-F1
#
_cell.length_a   1.000
_cell.length_b   1.000
_cell.length_c   1.000
_cell.angle_alpha   90.00
_cell.angle_beta   90.00
_cell.angle_gamma   90.00
#
_symmetry.space_group_name_H-M   'P 1'
#
loop_
_entity.id
_entity.type
_entity.pdbx_description
1 polymer ?
#
loop_
_entity_poly.entity_id
_entity_poly.type
_entity_poly.pdbx_seq_one_letter_code
_entity_poly.pdbx_strand_id
1 'polypeptide(L)'
;GVRSLFTTKHVGLNVAADPLMTSGYTGVKGGFVILSADDPYAHSSQNEQDSRIYAKFAGIFCLDPANVQEAHDMILTAYPLSEEFGIPVLFRPTTRICHSKSNVELNEIGKGGFGTEHRTGNFAKDPRQYVVIPAHTRILHKKLTEKQDGMAKRLIKLGLNFAEIKKGSKTAVIAGGIAAEYVKEILPDDVSFAKIGAYPIDPKWLASFVGKHEKVLVVEELAPVIEEEVRQVAGATEVFGKKNGCVPYEGELNLETVSAAFKKAGIKSRHSFAPVAPVADLPPRPPILCAGCGHRAVFYAMKKVFGKDAVFPSDIGCYTLGIQLGTVDTTICMGASITIGSGISHTDATQKTQIVSTIGDSTFLHTGIPGLINAVYNGANQTVVILDNRITAMTGHQPNPNTGITAKGEISPAISLEAICRACGATFVETVDPYDLLLLLQTFTKAKETKGVKVVIARQPCVIAARKSGLKRRRLTVNPDACIGCKACVRFGCPAIEFFDNKASITELCSGCGICAEICPKSAISQEVI
;
A
#
# COMPACT_ATOMS: atom_id res chain seq x y z
N GLY A 1 -21.23 -20.69 5.79
CA GLY A 1 -20.49 -19.61 5.09
C GLY A 1 -19.68 -20.20 3.97
N VAL A 2 -19.19 -19.38 3.05
CA VAL A 2 -18.28 -19.80 1.97
C VAL A 2 -16.88 -19.29 2.24
N ARG A 3 -15.86 -19.85 1.57
CA ARG A 3 -14.50 -19.33 1.67
C ARG A 3 -14.43 -17.94 1.06
N SER A 4 -13.70 -17.03 1.72
CA SER A 4 -13.59 -15.63 1.28
C SER A 4 -12.18 -15.09 1.49
N LEU A 5 -11.82 -14.13 0.64
CA LEU A 5 -10.52 -13.47 0.64
C LEU A 5 -10.73 -11.95 0.67
N PHE A 6 -10.09 -11.27 1.61
CA PHE A 6 -9.94 -9.83 1.61
C PHE A 6 -8.48 -9.50 1.29
N THR A 7 -8.21 -8.71 0.24
CA THR A 7 -6.85 -8.36 -0.19
C THR A 7 -6.59 -6.89 0.01
N THR A 8 -5.49 -6.56 0.66
CA THR A 8 -5.09 -5.19 0.94
C THR A 8 -3.57 -5.06 1.14
N LYS A 9 -3.09 -3.83 1.24
CA LYS A 9 -1.76 -3.51 1.77
C LYS A 9 -1.91 -3.21 3.27
N HIS A 10 -0.84 -3.29 4.06
CA HIS A 10 -0.86 -3.00 5.51
C HIS A 10 -1.65 -1.72 5.87
N VAL A 11 -1.51 -0.64 5.10
CA VAL A 11 -2.25 0.62 5.34
C VAL A 11 -3.77 0.48 5.20
N GLY A 12 -4.26 -0.39 4.31
CA GLY A 12 -5.68 -0.64 4.17
C GLY A 12 -6.20 -1.56 5.28
N LEU A 13 -5.33 -2.34 5.94
CA LEU A 13 -5.69 -3.06 7.16
C LEU A 13 -6.00 -2.09 8.31
N ASN A 14 -5.36 -0.90 8.35
CA ASN A 14 -5.69 0.14 9.33
C ASN A 14 -7.13 0.63 9.19
N VAL A 15 -7.62 0.76 7.94
CA VAL A 15 -9.02 1.14 7.68
C VAL A 15 -9.97 0.01 8.07
N ALA A 16 -9.54 -1.24 7.90
CA ALA A 16 -10.28 -2.42 8.31
C ALA A 16 -10.05 -2.81 9.80
N ALA A 17 -9.38 -1.97 10.61
CA ALA A 17 -8.96 -2.35 11.96
C ALA A 17 -10.14 -2.67 12.87
N ASP A 18 -11.19 -1.85 12.85
CA ASP A 18 -12.38 -2.07 13.69
C ASP A 18 -13.10 -3.39 13.40
N PRO A 19 -13.48 -3.71 12.14
CA PRO A 19 -14.04 -5.03 11.83
C PRO A 19 -13.04 -6.17 12.04
N LEU A 20 -11.73 -5.96 11.84
CA LEU A 20 -10.70 -6.95 12.12
C LEU A 20 -10.70 -7.34 13.61
N MET A 21 -10.68 -6.37 14.53
CA MET A 21 -10.69 -6.64 15.96
C MET A 21 -11.93 -7.43 16.36
N THR A 22 -13.09 -7.06 15.82
CA THR A 22 -14.36 -7.73 16.10
C THR A 22 -14.41 -9.15 15.50
N SER A 23 -13.76 -9.38 14.36
CA SER A 23 -13.78 -10.67 13.66
C SER A 23 -13.15 -11.83 14.44
N GLY A 24 -12.17 -11.55 15.32
CA GLY A 24 -11.61 -12.56 16.23
C GLY A 24 -12.64 -13.08 17.25
N TYR A 25 -13.58 -12.22 17.65
CA TYR A 25 -14.64 -12.57 18.62
C TYR A 25 -15.80 -13.30 17.94
N THR A 26 -16.32 -12.73 16.85
CA THR A 26 -17.46 -13.30 16.11
C THR A 26 -17.08 -14.56 15.36
N GLY A 27 -15.79 -14.75 15.05
CA GLY A 27 -15.27 -15.89 14.35
C GLY A 27 -15.83 -16.04 12.94
N VAL A 28 -15.51 -17.17 12.30
CA VAL A 28 -15.94 -17.47 10.93
C VAL A 28 -16.45 -18.90 10.81
N LYS A 29 -17.29 -19.14 9.78
CA LYS A 29 -17.84 -20.47 9.47
C LYS A 29 -17.26 -21.09 8.21
N GLY A 30 -17.10 -20.29 7.15
CA GLY A 30 -16.24 -20.65 6.02
C GLY A 30 -14.88 -20.02 6.25
N GLY A 31 -13.81 -20.60 5.70
CA GLY A 31 -12.47 -20.06 5.89
C GLY A 31 -12.38 -18.62 5.38
N PHE A 32 -11.83 -17.73 6.21
CA PHE A 32 -11.66 -16.32 5.87
C PHE A 32 -10.19 -15.95 5.96
N VAL A 33 -9.63 -15.54 4.83
CA VAL A 33 -8.24 -15.13 4.72
C VAL A 33 -8.18 -13.63 4.44
N ILE A 34 -7.33 -12.94 5.17
CA ILE A 34 -6.99 -11.53 4.97
C ILE A 34 -5.56 -11.50 4.43
N LEU A 35 -5.39 -11.24 3.14
CA LEU A 35 -4.07 -11.05 2.54
C LEU A 35 -3.68 -9.58 2.70
N SER A 36 -2.71 -9.31 3.57
CA SER A 36 -2.18 -7.97 3.82
C SER A 36 -0.68 -7.93 3.56
N ALA A 37 -0.26 -7.24 2.49
CA ALA A 37 1.16 -7.11 2.17
C ALA A 37 1.84 -5.98 2.98
N ASP A 38 2.91 -6.32 3.68
CA ASP A 38 3.78 -5.38 4.37
C ASP A 38 4.87 -4.86 3.42
N ASP A 39 5.31 -3.60 3.60
CA ASP A 39 6.30 -2.96 2.74
C ASP A 39 7.52 -2.48 3.55
N PRO A 40 8.44 -3.38 3.92
CA PRO A 40 9.73 -2.98 4.48
C PRO A 40 10.42 -1.97 3.58
N TYR A 41 11.10 -0.99 4.17
CA TYR A 41 11.68 0.19 3.52
C TYR A 41 10.68 1.14 2.84
N ALA A 42 9.38 0.86 2.92
CA ALA A 42 8.31 1.68 2.36
C ALA A 42 8.52 2.04 0.87
N HIS A 43 8.87 1.05 0.03
CA HIS A 43 9.14 1.26 -1.39
C HIS A 43 8.00 1.96 -2.14
N SER A 44 6.76 1.76 -1.69
CA SER A 44 5.55 2.34 -2.29
C SER A 44 4.50 2.74 -1.25
N SER A 45 4.91 2.88 0.01
CA SER A 45 4.07 3.27 1.14
C SER A 45 4.53 4.60 1.73
N GLN A 46 3.65 5.27 2.45
CA GLN A 46 4.00 6.46 3.23
C GLN A 46 4.75 6.12 4.55
N ASN A 47 4.71 4.86 4.99
CA ASN A 47 5.35 4.40 6.22
C ASN A 47 5.63 2.89 6.19
N GLU A 48 6.42 2.43 7.16
CA GLU A 48 6.61 1.02 7.48
C GLU A 48 5.65 0.61 8.61
N GLN A 49 5.01 -0.57 8.50
CA GLN A 49 4.10 -1.10 9.52
C GLN A 49 4.14 -2.62 9.53
N ASP A 50 3.97 -3.22 10.71
CA ASP A 50 4.04 -4.66 10.90
C ASP A 50 2.66 -5.27 11.20
N SER A 51 2.08 -5.96 10.22
CA SER A 51 0.74 -6.55 10.36
C SER A 51 0.69 -7.71 11.36
N ARG A 52 1.84 -8.28 11.80
CA ARG A 52 1.87 -9.30 12.86
C ARG A 52 1.37 -8.75 14.19
N ILE A 53 1.61 -7.46 14.44
CA ILE A 53 1.10 -6.76 15.64
C ILE A 53 -0.43 -6.70 15.59
N TYR A 54 -1.02 -6.43 14.42
CA TYR A 54 -2.48 -6.46 14.23
C TYR A 54 -3.06 -7.85 14.49
N ALA A 55 -2.43 -8.91 13.98
CA ALA A 55 -2.88 -10.28 14.24
C ALA A 55 -2.82 -10.64 15.72
N LYS A 56 -1.71 -10.29 16.40
CA LYS A 56 -1.56 -10.47 17.85
C LYS A 56 -2.63 -9.70 18.62
N PHE A 57 -2.90 -8.45 18.25
CA PHE A 57 -3.91 -7.62 18.91
C PHE A 57 -5.33 -8.16 18.72
N ALA A 58 -5.67 -8.65 17.52
CA ALA A 58 -6.98 -9.26 17.24
C ALA A 58 -7.11 -10.71 17.74
N GLY A 59 -6.02 -11.34 18.21
CA GLY A 59 -6.00 -12.73 18.65
C GLY A 59 -6.21 -13.74 17.51
N ILE A 60 -5.85 -13.38 16.28
CA ILE A 60 -6.03 -14.22 15.08
C ILE A 60 -4.70 -14.83 14.61
N PHE A 61 -4.77 -15.77 13.68
CA PHE A 61 -3.57 -16.32 13.05
C PHE A 61 -2.87 -15.28 12.16
N CYS A 62 -1.55 -15.38 12.04
CA CYS A 62 -0.79 -14.75 10.97
C CYS A 62 0.14 -15.78 10.32
N LEU A 63 0.08 -15.94 9.00
CA LEU A 63 1.03 -16.73 8.21
C LEU A 63 1.98 -15.77 7.47
N ASP A 64 3.28 -16.02 7.57
CA ASP A 64 4.37 -15.13 7.16
C ASP A 64 5.38 -15.93 6.30
N PRO A 65 5.13 -16.08 4.99
CA PRO A 65 5.91 -16.97 4.13
C PRO A 65 7.34 -16.47 3.91
N ALA A 66 8.30 -17.41 3.85
CA ALA A 66 9.71 -17.08 3.63
C ALA A 66 10.11 -17.00 2.15
N ASN A 67 9.36 -17.65 1.26
CA ASN A 67 9.66 -17.70 -0.17
C ASN A 67 8.37 -17.94 -1.00
N VAL A 68 8.50 -17.94 -2.33
CA VAL A 68 7.36 -18.07 -3.26
C VAL A 68 6.65 -19.43 -3.15
N GLN A 69 7.40 -20.53 -2.98
CA GLN A 69 6.81 -21.87 -2.78
C GLN A 69 6.02 -21.93 -1.47
N GLU A 70 6.62 -21.43 -0.38
CA GLU A 70 5.96 -21.41 0.92
C GLU A 70 4.70 -20.53 0.90
N ALA A 71 4.73 -19.39 0.19
CA ALA A 71 3.54 -18.56 0.01
C ALA A 71 2.41 -19.32 -0.71
N HIS A 72 2.76 -20.09 -1.76
CA HIS A 72 1.84 -20.97 -2.47
C HIS A 72 1.24 -22.05 -1.55
N ASP A 73 2.04 -22.70 -0.71
CA ASP A 73 1.56 -23.80 0.13
C ASP A 73 0.79 -23.31 1.38
N MET A 74 1.22 -22.18 1.95
CA MET A 74 0.57 -21.58 3.11
C MET A 74 -0.83 -21.07 2.79
N ILE A 75 -1.12 -20.56 1.58
CA ILE A 75 -2.48 -20.10 1.25
C ILE A 75 -3.48 -21.27 1.21
N LEU A 76 -3.02 -22.44 0.76
CA LEU A 76 -3.80 -23.68 0.84
C LEU A 76 -4.05 -24.03 2.31
N THR A 77 -3.04 -23.91 3.17
CA THR A 77 -3.15 -24.20 4.61
C THR A 77 -4.05 -23.21 5.38
N ALA A 78 -4.11 -21.94 4.94
CA ALA A 78 -4.83 -20.87 5.63
C ALA A 78 -6.33 -21.14 5.74
N TYR A 79 -6.98 -21.65 4.69
CA TYR A 79 -8.43 -21.88 4.72
C TYR A 79 -8.85 -22.99 5.69
N PRO A 80 -8.26 -24.21 5.66
CA PRO A 80 -8.57 -25.24 6.64
C PRO A 80 -8.24 -24.81 8.06
N LEU A 81 -7.14 -24.09 8.28
CA LEU A 81 -6.79 -23.56 9.60
C LEU A 81 -7.87 -22.59 10.12
N SER A 82 -8.35 -21.70 9.26
CA SER A 82 -9.45 -20.78 9.57
C SER A 82 -10.74 -21.51 9.91
N GLU A 83 -11.07 -22.57 9.15
CA GLU A 83 -12.26 -23.41 9.34
C GLU A 83 -12.19 -24.24 10.62
N GLU A 84 -11.02 -24.83 10.91
CA GLU A 84 -10.76 -25.69 12.08
C GLU A 84 -11.01 -24.93 13.39
N PHE A 85 -10.51 -23.70 13.50
CA PHE A 85 -10.66 -22.89 14.71
C PHE A 85 -11.84 -21.92 14.67
N GLY A 86 -12.44 -21.72 13.49
CA GLY A 86 -13.45 -20.68 13.25
C GLY A 86 -12.89 -19.28 13.51
N ILE A 87 -11.62 -19.03 13.15
CA ILE A 87 -10.89 -17.78 13.37
C ILE A 87 -10.32 -17.29 12.03
N PRO A 88 -10.34 -15.98 11.72
CA PRO A 88 -9.70 -15.45 10.52
C PRO A 88 -8.19 -15.75 10.47
N VAL A 89 -7.63 -15.82 9.27
CA VAL A 89 -6.17 -15.96 9.08
C VAL A 89 -5.65 -14.73 8.34
N LEU A 90 -4.77 -13.97 8.98
CA LEU A 90 -3.96 -12.97 8.30
C LEU A 90 -2.85 -13.69 7.51
N PHE A 91 -2.74 -13.43 6.22
CA PHE A 91 -1.67 -13.90 5.36
C PHE A 91 -0.82 -12.70 4.96
N ARG A 92 0.46 -12.69 5.37
CA ARG A 92 1.32 -11.51 5.35
C ARG A 92 2.59 -11.76 4.54
N PRO A 93 2.58 -11.54 3.22
CA PRO A 93 3.81 -11.45 2.46
C PRO A 93 4.48 -10.08 2.67
N THR A 94 5.80 -10.01 2.44
CA THR A 94 6.55 -8.75 2.33
C THR A 94 6.89 -8.42 0.88
N THR A 95 7.41 -7.21 0.63
CA THR A 95 7.75 -6.68 -0.72
C THR A 95 8.50 -7.68 -1.58
N ARG A 96 9.54 -8.35 -1.05
CA ARG A 96 10.32 -9.32 -1.83
C ARG A 96 9.55 -10.58 -2.19
N ILE A 97 8.59 -11.02 -1.37
CA ILE A 97 7.70 -12.12 -1.76
C ILE A 97 6.75 -11.65 -2.87
N CYS A 98 6.21 -10.45 -2.77
CA CYS A 98 5.28 -9.89 -3.76
C CYS A 98 5.92 -9.50 -5.10
N HIS A 99 7.20 -9.12 -5.10
CA HIS A 99 7.93 -8.63 -6.27
C HIS A 99 8.95 -9.63 -6.85
N SER A 100 8.93 -10.88 -6.40
CA SER A 100 9.78 -11.96 -6.93
C SER A 100 8.99 -12.97 -7.75
N LYS A 101 9.71 -13.82 -8.49
CA LYS A 101 9.16 -14.93 -9.25
C LYS A 101 10.05 -16.15 -9.04
N SER A 102 9.43 -17.32 -8.92
CA SER A 102 10.12 -18.61 -8.86
C SER A 102 9.25 -19.66 -9.54
N ASN A 103 9.87 -20.75 -9.99
CA ASN A 103 9.12 -21.97 -10.25
C ASN A 103 8.53 -22.47 -8.93
N VAL A 104 7.31 -23.02 -9.01
CA VAL A 104 6.63 -23.64 -7.86
C VAL A 104 6.19 -25.04 -8.23
N GLU A 105 6.32 -25.96 -7.28
CA GLU A 105 5.70 -27.26 -7.34
C GLU A 105 4.21 -27.09 -7.02
N LEU A 106 3.38 -27.35 -8.02
CA LEU A 106 1.94 -27.35 -7.83
C LEU A 106 1.56 -28.66 -7.15
N ASN A 107 0.97 -28.55 -5.97
CA ASN A 107 0.15 -29.63 -5.45
C ASN A 107 -1.03 -29.83 -6.41
N GLU A 108 -1.42 -31.08 -6.70
CA GLU A 108 -2.65 -31.33 -7.48
C GLU A 108 -3.83 -30.66 -6.77
N ILE A 109 -4.41 -29.62 -7.39
CA ILE A 109 -5.64 -28.98 -6.91
C ILE A 109 -6.71 -30.08 -6.83
N GLY A 110 -7.06 -30.52 -5.62
CA GLY A 110 -8.03 -31.59 -5.38
C GLY A 110 -7.54 -32.77 -4.54
N LYS A 111 -6.23 -33.06 -4.48
CA LYS A 111 -5.69 -34.08 -3.55
C LYS A 111 -5.30 -33.41 -2.22
N GLY A 112 -5.90 -33.87 -1.12
CA GLY A 112 -5.68 -33.30 0.23
C GLY A 112 -6.88 -32.58 0.85
N GLY A 113 -8.09 -32.70 0.28
CA GLY A 113 -9.33 -32.12 0.86
C GLY A 113 -9.66 -30.70 0.38
N PHE A 114 -8.90 -30.16 -0.58
CA PHE A 114 -9.23 -28.91 -1.28
C PHE A 114 -10.16 -29.20 -2.46
N GLY A 115 -11.42 -29.50 -2.17
CA GLY A 115 -12.42 -29.73 -3.21
C GLY A 115 -12.58 -28.51 -4.13
N THR A 116 -12.76 -28.76 -5.42
CA THR A 116 -13.19 -27.77 -6.43
C THR A 116 -14.70 -27.49 -6.35
N GLU A 117 -15.39 -28.15 -5.42
CA GLU A 117 -16.84 -28.03 -5.25
C GLU A 117 -17.23 -26.62 -4.80
N HIS A 118 -18.17 -26.04 -5.54
CA HIS A 118 -18.78 -24.77 -5.16
C HIS A 118 -19.60 -24.93 -3.87
N ARG A 119 -19.11 -24.32 -2.79
CA ARG A 119 -19.85 -24.28 -1.52
C ARG A 119 -20.99 -23.27 -1.62
N THR A 120 -22.17 -23.65 -1.12
CA THR A 120 -23.28 -22.73 -0.93
C THR A 120 -23.29 -22.19 0.51
N GLY A 121 -23.60 -20.91 0.66
CA GLY A 121 -23.72 -20.27 1.97
C GLY A 121 -25.16 -20.33 2.46
N ASN A 122 -25.37 -20.82 3.70
CA ASN A 122 -26.62 -20.62 4.44
C ASN A 122 -26.36 -19.72 5.66
N PHE A 123 -27.21 -18.72 5.87
CA PHE A 123 -27.13 -17.83 7.04
C PHE A 123 -27.99 -18.38 8.19
N ALA A 124 -27.34 -19.06 9.14
CA ALA A 124 -27.97 -19.47 10.39
C ALA A 124 -27.87 -18.35 11.43
N LYS A 125 -29.01 -17.86 11.90
CA LYS A 125 -29.08 -16.80 12.91
C LYS A 125 -28.48 -17.28 14.23
N ASP A 126 -27.47 -16.58 14.72
CA ASP A 126 -26.94 -16.75 16.08
C ASP A 126 -26.54 -15.38 16.66
N PRO A 127 -27.49 -14.62 17.22
CA PRO A 127 -27.21 -13.29 17.78
C PRO A 127 -26.17 -13.32 18.90
N ARG A 128 -26.04 -14.42 19.65
CA ARG A 128 -25.03 -14.53 20.72
C ARG A 128 -23.61 -14.63 20.18
N GLN A 129 -23.45 -15.11 18.95
CA GLN A 129 -22.17 -15.17 18.26
C GLN A 129 -21.87 -13.90 17.45
N TYR A 130 -22.88 -13.34 16.77
CA TYR A 130 -22.66 -12.32 15.73
C TYR A 130 -23.03 -10.89 16.14
N VAL A 131 -23.67 -10.68 17.29
CA VAL A 131 -24.00 -9.35 17.82
C VAL A 131 -23.13 -9.05 19.02
N VAL A 132 -22.12 -8.20 18.84
CA VAL A 132 -21.07 -7.90 19.83
C VAL A 132 -21.47 -6.82 20.84
N ILE A 133 -22.57 -7.06 21.56
CA ILE A 133 -22.93 -6.29 22.75
C ILE A 133 -22.10 -6.74 23.97
N PRO A 134 -21.90 -5.90 25.00
CA PRO A 134 -20.99 -6.19 26.11
C PRO A 134 -21.18 -7.56 26.78
N ALA A 135 -22.43 -8.02 26.97
CA ALA A 135 -22.73 -9.32 27.55
C ALA A 135 -22.22 -10.50 26.71
N HIS A 136 -22.33 -10.41 25.38
CA HIS A 136 -21.84 -11.43 24.45
C HIS A 136 -20.32 -11.34 24.31
N THR A 137 -19.77 -10.12 24.16
CA THR A 137 -18.33 -9.89 23.96
C THR A 137 -17.47 -10.48 25.07
N ARG A 138 -17.90 -10.39 26.34
CA ARG A 138 -17.19 -11.01 27.48
C ARG A 138 -17.06 -12.53 27.34
N ILE A 139 -18.12 -13.19 26.87
CA ILE A 139 -18.12 -14.65 26.65
C ILE A 139 -17.27 -15.01 25.43
N LEU A 140 -17.42 -14.26 24.33
CA LEU A 140 -16.64 -14.46 23.11
C LEU A 140 -15.14 -14.27 23.34
N HIS A 141 -14.76 -13.30 24.17
CA HIS A 141 -13.36 -13.06 24.53
C HIS A 141 -12.74 -14.28 25.22
N LYS A 142 -13.47 -14.88 26.18
CA LYS A 142 -13.03 -16.09 26.85
C LYS A 142 -12.83 -17.23 25.86
N LYS A 143 -13.78 -17.44 24.94
CA LYS A 143 -13.67 -18.46 23.89
C LYS A 143 -12.47 -18.23 22.96
N LEU A 144 -12.18 -16.97 22.60
CA LEU A 144 -11.01 -16.63 21.78
C LEU A 144 -9.70 -16.95 22.51
N THR A 145 -9.63 -16.61 23.80
CA THR A 145 -8.47 -16.85 24.65
C THR A 145 -8.20 -18.35 24.83
N GLU A 146 -9.25 -19.14 25.07
CA GLU A 146 -9.16 -20.61 25.22
C GLU A 146 -8.61 -21.31 23.97
N LYS A 147 -8.74 -20.71 22.79
CA LYS A 147 -8.21 -21.27 21.54
C LYS A 147 -6.71 -21.04 21.33
N GLN A 148 -6.11 -20.02 21.95
CA GLN A 148 -4.75 -19.55 21.60
C GLN A 148 -3.67 -20.62 21.75
N ASP A 149 -3.71 -21.42 22.81
CA ASP A 149 -2.76 -22.52 23.03
C ASP A 149 -2.90 -23.62 21.97
N GLY A 150 -4.14 -23.99 21.62
CA GLY A 150 -4.42 -24.95 20.55
C GLY A 150 -3.96 -24.43 19.18
N MET A 151 -4.15 -23.13 18.92
CA MET A 151 -3.70 -22.47 17.71
C MET A 151 -2.17 -22.56 17.57
N ALA A 152 -1.42 -22.17 18.61
CA ALA A 152 0.04 -22.15 18.57
C ALA A 152 0.63 -23.56 18.34
N LYS A 153 0.11 -24.58 19.04
CA LYS A 153 0.52 -25.99 18.86
C LYS A 153 0.22 -26.51 17.46
N ARG A 154 -0.93 -26.09 16.89
CA ARG A 154 -1.31 -26.51 15.54
C ARG A 154 -0.30 -26.05 14.49
N LEU A 155 0.22 -24.83 14.63
CA LEU A 155 1.20 -24.26 13.70
C LEU A 155 2.53 -25.05 13.70
N ILE A 156 2.96 -25.54 14.86
CA ILE A 156 4.13 -26.44 14.96
C ILE A 156 3.85 -27.78 14.30
N LYS A 157 2.67 -28.38 14.57
CA LYS A 157 2.28 -29.66 13.96
C LYS A 157 2.20 -29.59 12.43
N LEU A 158 1.86 -28.41 11.89
CA LEU A 158 1.85 -28.14 10.46
C LEU A 158 3.24 -27.85 9.88
N GLY A 159 4.29 -27.79 10.70
CA GLY A 159 5.66 -27.49 10.26
C GLY A 159 5.88 -26.03 9.87
N LEU A 160 4.92 -25.14 10.13
CA LEU A 160 5.04 -23.71 9.82
C LEU A 160 6.05 -23.01 10.76
N ASN A 161 6.11 -23.49 12.00
CA ASN A 161 7.16 -23.16 12.96
C ASN A 161 7.97 -24.41 13.26
N PHE A 162 9.29 -24.35 13.08
CA PHE A 162 10.17 -25.49 13.31
C PHE A 162 11.56 -25.05 13.77
N ALA A 163 12.30 -26.00 14.34
CA ALA A 163 13.66 -25.77 14.79
C ALA A 163 14.55 -26.98 14.50
N GLU A 164 15.79 -26.70 14.11
CA GLU A 164 16.87 -27.65 13.91
C GLU A 164 17.96 -27.38 14.94
N ILE A 165 18.21 -28.34 15.82
CA ILE A 165 19.24 -28.23 16.85
C ILE A 165 20.48 -28.97 16.40
N LYS A 166 21.61 -28.27 16.31
CA LYS A 166 22.91 -28.88 16.02
C LYS A 166 23.53 -29.39 17.31
N LYS A 167 24.06 -30.62 17.28
CA LYS A 167 24.64 -31.28 18.47
C LYS A 167 25.81 -30.46 19.02
N GLY A 168 25.74 -30.11 20.31
CA GLY A 168 26.78 -29.33 20.98
C GLY A 168 26.78 -27.84 20.64
N SER A 169 25.81 -27.35 19.85
CA SER A 169 25.74 -25.94 19.49
C SER A 169 25.32 -25.08 20.68
N LYS A 170 26.12 -24.05 20.96
CA LYS A 170 25.85 -23.05 22.00
C LYS A 170 25.13 -21.81 21.46
N THR A 171 25.04 -21.68 20.14
CA THR A 171 24.49 -20.49 19.48
C THR A 171 23.36 -20.90 18.53
N ALA A 172 22.28 -20.12 18.52
CA ALA A 172 21.20 -20.30 17.57
C ALA A 172 20.84 -19.00 16.85
N VAL A 173 20.22 -19.13 15.67
CA VAL A 173 19.58 -18.03 14.96
C VAL A 173 18.09 -18.34 14.82
N ILE A 174 17.23 -17.38 15.16
CA ILE A 174 15.78 -17.45 14.97
C ILE A 174 15.41 -16.42 13.91
N ALA A 175 14.66 -16.82 12.88
CA ALA A 175 14.25 -15.91 11.82
C ALA A 175 12.80 -16.12 11.39
N GLY A 176 12.14 -15.04 10.98
CA GLY A 176 10.75 -15.05 10.50
C GLY A 176 10.60 -14.57 9.06
N GLY A 177 9.57 -15.05 8.37
CA GLY A 177 9.28 -14.69 6.99
C GLY A 177 10.52 -14.80 6.10
N ILE A 178 10.68 -13.86 5.16
CA ILE A 178 11.79 -13.88 4.19
C ILE A 178 13.19 -13.82 4.84
N ALA A 179 13.31 -13.27 6.05
CA ALA A 179 14.60 -13.21 6.75
C ALA A 179 15.19 -14.61 6.99
N ALA A 180 14.33 -15.64 7.05
CA ALA A 180 14.76 -17.03 7.17
C ALA A 180 15.59 -17.50 5.96
N GLU A 181 15.28 -17.04 4.74
CA GLU A 181 16.06 -17.41 3.55
C GLU A 181 17.43 -16.74 3.56
N TYR A 182 17.50 -15.45 3.90
CA TYR A 182 18.79 -14.75 4.05
C TYR A 182 19.68 -15.40 5.11
N VAL A 183 19.09 -15.79 6.25
CA VAL A 183 19.81 -16.48 7.32
C VAL A 183 20.33 -17.84 6.84
N LYS A 184 19.48 -18.68 6.25
CA LYS A 184 19.87 -20.02 5.77
C LYS A 184 21.01 -19.99 4.78
N GLU A 185 21.04 -18.98 3.91
CA GLU A 185 22.09 -18.84 2.89
C GLU A 185 23.48 -18.68 3.51
N ILE A 186 23.59 -18.04 4.69
CA ILE A 186 24.89 -17.78 5.35
C ILE A 186 25.09 -18.55 6.67
N LEU A 187 24.12 -19.36 7.10
CA LEU A 187 24.16 -20.03 8.39
C LEU A 187 25.27 -21.09 8.45
N PRO A 188 26.19 -21.07 9.43
CA PRO A 188 27.16 -22.15 9.63
C PRO A 188 26.52 -23.50 9.96
N ASP A 189 27.24 -24.59 9.68
CA ASP A 189 26.75 -25.95 9.92
C ASP A 189 26.63 -26.30 11.41
N ASP A 190 27.38 -25.60 12.27
CA ASP A 190 27.45 -25.79 13.72
C ASP A 190 26.49 -24.89 14.51
N VAL A 191 25.69 -24.05 13.84
CA VAL A 191 24.73 -23.13 14.47
C VAL A 191 23.31 -23.69 14.33
N SER A 192 22.58 -23.75 15.45
CA SER A 192 21.17 -24.16 15.44
C SER A 192 20.27 -23.09 14.81
N PHE A 193 19.12 -23.51 14.26
CA PHE A 193 18.20 -22.62 13.55
C PHE A 193 16.76 -22.85 13.95
N ALA A 194 15.97 -21.79 14.09
CA ALA A 194 14.52 -21.90 14.14
C ALA A 194 13.85 -20.93 13.16
N LYS A 195 12.85 -21.42 12.43
CA LYS A 195 12.00 -20.60 11.57
C LYS A 195 10.66 -20.36 12.24
N ILE A 196 10.25 -19.09 12.29
CA ILE A 196 8.90 -18.68 12.68
C ILE A 196 8.15 -18.24 11.42
N GLY A 197 7.38 -19.15 10.83
CA GLY A 197 6.55 -18.88 9.65
C GLY A 197 5.09 -18.54 9.99
N ALA A 198 4.68 -18.65 11.26
CA ALA A 198 3.31 -18.38 11.67
C ALA A 198 3.15 -17.96 13.15
N TYR A 199 2.05 -17.27 13.44
CA TYR A 199 1.70 -16.72 14.74
C TYR A 199 0.25 -17.12 15.11
N PRO A 200 -0.06 -17.33 16.41
CA PRO A 200 0.79 -17.09 17.59
C PRO A 200 1.93 -18.11 17.76
N ILE A 201 3.03 -17.70 18.41
CA ILE A 201 4.17 -18.57 18.70
C ILE A 201 3.88 -19.34 20.00
N ASP A 202 4.14 -20.65 20.03
CA ASP A 202 3.98 -21.44 21.26
C ASP A 202 5.15 -21.15 22.22
N PRO A 203 4.90 -20.59 23.42
CA PRO A 203 5.95 -20.16 24.33
C PRO A 203 6.72 -21.35 24.93
N LYS A 204 6.10 -22.53 25.08
CA LYS A 204 6.77 -23.71 25.67
C LYS A 204 7.75 -24.31 24.68
N TRP A 205 7.33 -24.43 23.41
CA TRP A 205 8.21 -24.85 22.34
C TRP A 205 9.36 -23.87 22.16
N LEU A 206 9.08 -22.56 22.13
CA LEU A 206 10.11 -21.53 21.99
C LEU A 206 11.11 -21.58 23.15
N ALA A 207 10.64 -21.65 24.41
CA ALA A 207 11.48 -21.80 25.59
C ALA A 207 12.38 -23.05 25.51
N SER A 208 11.82 -24.18 25.04
CA SER A 208 12.56 -25.44 24.93
C SER A 208 13.68 -25.41 23.89
N PHE A 209 13.56 -24.54 22.87
CA PHE A 209 14.61 -24.31 21.89
C PHE A 209 15.62 -23.29 22.40
N VAL A 210 15.15 -22.15 22.89
CA VAL A 210 15.99 -21.03 23.36
C VAL A 210 16.89 -21.49 24.52
N GLY A 211 16.34 -22.16 25.53
CA GLY A 211 17.08 -22.60 26.71
C GLY A 211 18.13 -23.71 26.48
N LYS A 212 18.30 -24.19 25.24
CA LYS A 212 19.38 -25.12 24.86
C LYS A 212 20.65 -24.40 24.39
N HIS A 213 20.62 -23.09 24.28
CA HIS A 213 21.71 -22.27 23.75
C HIS A 213 22.13 -21.23 24.78
N GLU A 214 23.40 -20.83 24.74
CA GLU A 214 23.91 -19.72 25.55
C GLU A 214 23.55 -18.38 24.90
N LYS A 215 23.45 -18.37 23.57
CA LYS A 215 23.22 -17.17 22.75
C LYS A 215 22.21 -17.43 21.63
N VAL A 216 21.31 -16.48 21.39
CA VAL A 216 20.37 -16.47 20.28
C VAL A 216 20.43 -15.14 19.54
N LEU A 217 20.55 -15.17 18.21
CA LEU A 217 20.33 -14.01 17.34
C LEU A 217 18.93 -14.11 16.71
N VAL A 218 18.12 -13.07 16.86
CA VAL A 218 16.81 -12.96 16.21
C VAL A 218 16.91 -12.03 14.99
N VAL A 219 16.49 -12.51 13.83
CA VAL A 219 16.51 -11.77 12.55
C VAL A 219 15.11 -11.72 11.96
N GLU A 220 14.51 -10.53 11.93
CA GLU A 220 13.14 -10.34 11.43
C GLU A 220 12.96 -8.97 10.78
N GLU A 221 12.05 -8.91 9.81
CA GLU A 221 11.64 -7.66 9.15
C GLU A 221 10.84 -6.77 10.10
N LEU A 222 10.91 -5.45 9.92
CA LEU A 222 10.06 -4.47 10.61
C LEU A 222 10.17 -4.49 12.15
N ALA A 223 9.09 -4.78 12.88
CA ALA A 223 9.07 -4.68 14.33
C ALA A 223 9.69 -5.92 15.01
N PRO A 224 10.20 -5.82 16.25
CA PRO A 224 10.82 -6.93 16.98
C PRO A 224 9.79 -7.92 17.56
N VAL A 225 8.85 -8.41 16.75
CA VAL A 225 7.73 -9.25 17.21
C VAL A 225 8.22 -10.61 17.71
N ILE A 226 9.14 -11.26 16.99
CA ILE A 226 9.74 -12.52 17.40
C ILE A 226 10.71 -12.29 18.56
N GLU A 227 11.54 -11.25 18.48
CA GLU A 227 12.54 -10.95 19.51
C GLU A 227 11.87 -10.70 20.87
N GLU A 228 10.72 -10.02 20.89
CA GLU A 228 9.96 -9.81 22.12
C GLU A 228 9.43 -11.11 22.74
N GLU A 229 8.97 -12.07 21.94
CA GLU A 229 8.55 -13.39 22.43
C GLU A 229 9.76 -14.23 22.89
N VAL A 230 10.89 -14.16 22.17
CA VAL A 230 12.13 -14.84 22.56
C VAL A 230 12.65 -14.32 23.89
N ARG A 231 12.65 -12.99 24.10
CA ARG A 231 13.10 -12.38 25.35
C ARG A 231 12.24 -12.76 26.55
N GLN A 232 10.94 -12.99 26.35
CA GLN A 232 10.05 -13.45 27.43
C GLN A 232 10.40 -14.86 27.92
N VAL A 233 10.97 -15.71 27.07
CA VAL A 233 11.30 -17.10 27.39
C VAL A 233 12.81 -17.38 27.51
N ALA A 234 13.65 -16.37 27.37
CA ALA A 234 15.10 -16.52 27.23
C ALA A 234 15.79 -17.08 28.49
N GLY A 235 15.28 -16.79 29.68
CA GLY A 235 15.94 -17.15 30.94
C GLY A 235 17.35 -16.56 31.00
N ALA A 236 18.37 -17.41 31.06
CA ALA A 236 19.78 -17.01 31.07
C ALA A 236 20.40 -16.85 29.67
N THR A 237 19.65 -17.16 28.60
CA THR A 237 20.13 -17.09 27.21
C THR A 237 20.30 -15.64 26.79
N GLU A 238 21.47 -15.29 26.26
CA GLU A 238 21.71 -13.95 25.72
C GLU A 238 21.00 -13.76 24.37
N VAL A 239 20.22 -12.69 24.24
CA VAL A 239 19.42 -12.41 23.03
C VAL A 239 19.96 -11.19 22.29
N PHE A 240 20.39 -11.43 21.05
CA PHE A 240 20.79 -10.43 20.07
C PHE A 240 19.66 -10.20 19.07
N GLY A 241 19.48 -8.96 18.60
CA GLY A 241 18.40 -8.61 17.68
C GLY A 241 18.33 -7.11 17.42
N LYS A 242 17.12 -6.58 17.22
CA LYS A 242 16.87 -5.15 17.04
C LYS A 242 17.09 -4.38 18.34
N LYS A 243 16.64 -4.90 19.49
CA LYS A 243 16.69 -4.16 20.77
C LYS A 243 18.11 -3.88 21.29
N ASN A 244 19.12 -4.59 20.80
CA ASN A 244 20.52 -4.31 21.11
C ASN A 244 21.34 -3.80 19.90
N GLY A 245 20.67 -3.40 18.80
CA GLY A 245 21.29 -2.81 17.62
C GLY A 245 22.08 -3.78 16.73
N CYS A 246 21.92 -5.10 16.93
CA CYS A 246 22.54 -6.09 16.05
C CYS A 246 21.85 -6.16 14.69
N VAL A 247 20.51 -6.16 14.69
CA VAL A 247 19.67 -6.07 13.49
C VAL A 247 19.10 -4.64 13.44
N PRO A 248 19.05 -3.97 12.27
CA PRO A 248 18.50 -2.63 12.16
C PRO A 248 16.98 -2.62 12.40
N TYR A 249 16.42 -1.51 12.89
CA TYR A 249 14.97 -1.32 12.98
C TYR A 249 14.38 -0.98 11.61
N GLU A 250 15.06 -0.07 10.91
CA GLU A 250 14.59 0.57 9.69
C GLU A 250 15.05 -0.19 8.44
N GLY A 251 14.20 -0.12 7.42
CA GLY A 251 14.49 -0.63 6.09
C GLY A 251 14.29 -2.13 5.92
N GLU A 252 14.70 -2.60 4.76
CA GLU A 252 14.49 -3.98 4.31
C GLU A 252 15.76 -4.80 4.54
N LEU A 253 15.61 -6.02 5.05
CA LEU A 253 16.74 -6.92 5.24
C LEU A 253 17.22 -7.49 3.90
N ASN A 254 18.52 -7.76 3.84
CA ASN A 254 19.18 -8.43 2.74
C ASN A 254 20.42 -9.17 3.27
N LEU A 255 21.14 -9.87 2.40
CA LEU A 255 22.32 -10.65 2.82
C LEU A 255 23.42 -9.80 3.46
N GLU A 256 23.59 -8.54 3.07
CA GLU A 256 24.58 -7.63 3.66
C GLU A 256 24.20 -7.28 5.10
N THR A 257 22.95 -6.86 5.34
CA THR A 257 22.49 -6.48 6.68
C THR A 257 22.45 -7.68 7.62
N VAL A 258 22.05 -8.86 7.14
CA VAL A 258 22.07 -10.10 7.92
C VAL A 258 23.51 -10.56 8.22
N SER A 259 24.44 -10.45 7.26
CA SER A 259 25.86 -10.74 7.50
C SER A 259 26.49 -9.80 8.53
N ALA A 260 26.12 -8.52 8.50
CA ALA A 260 26.56 -7.56 9.51
C ALA A 260 26.00 -7.90 10.91
N ALA A 261 24.74 -8.36 10.99
CA ALA A 261 24.14 -8.81 12.24
C ALA A 261 24.84 -10.06 12.81
N PHE A 262 25.21 -11.02 11.95
CA PHE A 262 26.02 -12.19 12.33
C PHE A 262 27.35 -11.76 12.96
N LYS A 263 28.09 -10.87 12.27
CA LYS A 263 29.36 -10.33 12.77
C LYS A 263 29.20 -9.65 14.14
N LYS A 264 28.18 -8.80 14.31
CA LYS A 264 27.90 -8.12 15.60
C LYS A 264 27.54 -9.11 16.71
N ALA A 265 26.81 -10.17 16.39
CA ALA A 265 26.48 -11.24 17.33
C ALA A 265 27.63 -12.25 17.55
N GLY A 266 28.81 -12.05 16.94
CA GLY A 266 29.95 -12.97 17.03
C GLY A 266 29.67 -14.33 16.39
N ILE A 267 28.87 -14.37 15.33
CA ILE A 267 28.60 -15.54 14.49
C ILE A 267 29.38 -15.38 13.19
N LYS A 268 30.15 -16.40 12.80
CA LYS A 268 30.84 -16.40 11.50
C LYS A 268 29.82 -16.74 10.41
N SER A 269 29.89 -16.11 9.25
CA SER A 269 29.06 -16.50 8.10
C SER A 269 29.69 -17.69 7.36
N ARG A 270 28.88 -18.63 6.85
CA ARG A 270 29.33 -19.72 5.96
C ARG A 270 29.92 -19.15 4.67
N HIS A 271 29.28 -18.11 4.13
CA HIS A 271 29.71 -17.39 2.94
C HIS A 271 29.88 -15.91 3.24
N SER A 272 30.88 -15.29 2.63
CA SER A 272 31.07 -13.84 2.66
C SER A 272 30.55 -13.24 1.36
N PHE A 273 29.63 -12.28 1.46
CA PHE A 273 29.21 -11.47 0.33
C PHE A 273 29.98 -10.16 0.32
N ALA A 274 30.57 -9.81 -0.83
CA ALA A 274 31.17 -8.49 -1.00
C ALA A 274 30.03 -7.45 -1.09
N PRO A 275 30.10 -6.34 -0.35
CA PRO A 275 29.15 -5.24 -0.51
C PRO A 275 29.19 -4.74 -1.96
N VAL A 276 28.02 -4.50 -2.56
CA VAL A 276 27.94 -3.90 -3.88
C VAL A 276 28.02 -2.39 -3.72
N ALA A 277 29.12 -1.78 -4.18
CA ALA A 277 29.25 -0.33 -4.18
C ALA A 277 28.26 0.27 -5.21
N PRO A 278 27.41 1.25 -4.82
CA PRO A 278 26.57 1.96 -5.77
C PRO A 278 27.41 2.66 -6.85
N VAL A 279 26.94 2.67 -8.09
CA VAL A 279 27.57 3.44 -9.16
C VAL A 279 27.45 4.93 -8.83
N ALA A 280 28.58 5.64 -8.84
CA ALA A 280 28.63 7.08 -8.61
C ALA A 280 27.96 7.86 -9.75
N ASP A 281 27.48 9.08 -9.45
CA ASP A 281 27.01 10.06 -10.43
C ASP A 281 25.82 9.63 -11.32
N LEU A 282 25.00 8.69 -10.85
CA LEU A 282 23.75 8.36 -11.53
C LEU A 282 22.76 9.53 -11.50
N PRO A 283 22.15 9.93 -12.64
CA PRO A 283 21.13 10.96 -12.66
C PRO A 283 19.93 10.58 -11.77
N PRO A 284 19.40 11.53 -10.97
CA PRO A 284 18.24 11.25 -10.12
C PRO A 284 17.02 10.94 -11.00
N ARG A 285 16.23 9.94 -10.57
CA ARG A 285 14.97 9.56 -11.22
C ARG A 285 13.82 9.78 -10.23
N PRO A 286 13.39 11.04 -10.01
CA PRO A 286 12.29 11.30 -9.11
C PRO A 286 11.00 10.68 -9.66
N PRO A 287 10.06 10.28 -8.79
CA PRO A 287 8.72 9.88 -9.21
C PRO A 287 8.03 11.00 -10.00
N ILE A 288 7.57 10.71 -11.22
CA ILE A 288 6.91 11.69 -12.11
C ILE A 288 5.63 11.12 -12.74
N LEU A 289 4.70 12.01 -13.08
CA LEU A 289 3.48 11.65 -13.82
C LEU A 289 3.81 11.11 -15.22
N CYS A 290 3.03 10.15 -15.71
CA CYS A 290 3.17 9.60 -17.05
C CYS A 290 3.11 10.69 -18.14
N ALA A 291 3.74 10.43 -19.30
CA ALA A 291 3.65 11.29 -20.47
C ALA A 291 2.18 11.57 -20.84
N GLY A 292 1.85 12.86 -20.93
CA GLY A 292 0.51 13.38 -21.21
C GLY A 292 -0.59 13.04 -20.19
N CYS A 293 -0.25 12.63 -18.97
CA CYS A 293 -1.22 12.47 -17.89
C CYS A 293 -2.02 13.78 -17.64
N GLY A 294 -3.36 13.68 -17.64
CA GLY A 294 -4.28 14.81 -17.41
C GLY A 294 -4.08 15.51 -16.06
N HIS A 295 -3.65 14.81 -15.01
CA HIS A 295 -3.37 15.44 -13.70
C HIS A 295 -2.34 16.57 -13.81
N ARG A 296 -1.40 16.49 -14.77
CA ARG A 296 -0.39 17.53 -14.97
C ARG A 296 -1.00 18.86 -15.42
N ALA A 297 -2.02 18.81 -16.29
CA ALA A 297 -2.75 20.00 -16.71
C ALA A 297 -3.49 20.62 -15.51
N VAL A 298 -4.05 19.78 -14.64
CA VAL A 298 -4.70 20.20 -13.39
C VAL A 298 -3.75 20.94 -12.47
N PHE A 299 -2.59 20.36 -12.16
CA PHE A 299 -1.59 21.02 -11.32
C PHE A 299 -1.06 22.32 -11.94
N TYR A 300 -0.84 22.34 -13.25
CA TYR A 300 -0.46 23.56 -13.96
C TYR A 300 -1.53 24.66 -13.81
N ALA A 301 -2.81 24.33 -14.02
CA ALA A 301 -3.92 25.28 -13.90
C ALA A 301 -4.14 25.74 -12.46
N MET A 302 -4.02 24.83 -11.47
CA MET A 302 -4.08 25.17 -10.05
C MET A 302 -3.04 26.24 -9.68
N LYS A 303 -1.77 26.00 -10.05
CA LYS A 303 -0.68 26.96 -9.77
C LYS A 303 -0.88 28.31 -10.45
N LYS A 304 -1.46 28.31 -11.67
CA LYS A 304 -1.77 29.53 -12.42
C LYS A 304 -2.89 30.35 -11.78
N VAL A 305 -3.95 29.71 -11.30
CA VAL A 305 -5.16 30.39 -10.79
C VAL A 305 -5.06 30.74 -9.31
N PHE A 306 -4.63 29.80 -8.47
CA PHE A 306 -4.57 29.98 -7.02
C PHE A 306 -3.25 30.63 -6.57
N GLY A 307 -2.21 30.55 -7.39
CA GLY A 307 -0.89 31.08 -7.08
C GLY A 307 -0.02 30.09 -6.32
N LYS A 308 1.26 30.43 -6.17
CA LYS A 308 2.25 29.59 -5.47
C LYS A 308 2.14 29.61 -3.94
N ASP A 309 1.44 30.61 -3.40
CA ASP A 309 1.26 30.82 -1.95
C ASP A 309 -0.04 30.16 -1.44
N ALA A 310 -0.79 29.51 -2.33
CA ALA A 310 -1.89 28.64 -1.94
C ALA A 310 -1.36 27.40 -1.23
N VAL A 311 -2.17 26.84 -0.33
CA VAL A 311 -1.86 25.60 0.36
C VAL A 311 -2.52 24.44 -0.38
N PHE A 312 -1.73 23.39 -0.64
CA PHE A 312 -2.11 22.25 -1.45
C PHE A 312 -2.09 20.93 -0.65
N PRO A 313 -3.09 20.67 0.22
CA PRO A 313 -3.26 19.35 0.82
C PRO A 313 -3.53 18.29 -0.25
N SER A 314 -2.86 17.16 -0.17
CA SER A 314 -3.04 16.05 -1.11
C SER A 314 -3.21 14.74 -0.37
N ASP A 315 -3.85 13.76 -1.00
CA ASP A 315 -3.87 12.38 -0.55
C ASP A 315 -2.69 11.57 -1.14
N ILE A 316 -2.57 10.30 -0.75
CA ILE A 316 -1.62 9.35 -1.35
C ILE A 316 -2.15 8.77 -2.68
N GLY A 317 -1.44 9.02 -3.78
CA GLY A 317 -1.89 8.63 -5.12
C GLY A 317 -0.97 9.10 -6.25
N CYS A 318 -1.37 8.92 -7.51
CA CYS A 318 -0.67 9.54 -8.64
C CYS A 318 -0.56 11.07 -8.48
N TYR A 319 -1.48 11.65 -7.73
CA TYR A 319 -1.58 13.07 -7.48
C TYR A 319 -0.58 13.58 -6.42
N THR A 320 0.00 12.70 -5.59
CA THR A 320 1.19 13.03 -4.77
C THR A 320 2.39 13.43 -5.65
N LEU A 321 2.46 12.93 -6.89
CA LEU A 321 3.50 13.28 -7.86
C LEU A 321 3.42 14.75 -8.33
N GLY A 322 2.35 15.47 -7.97
CA GLY A 322 2.23 16.91 -8.13
C GLY A 322 3.26 17.70 -7.30
N ILE A 323 3.96 17.06 -6.35
CA ILE A 323 5.06 17.69 -5.59
C ILE A 323 6.15 18.25 -6.51
N GLN A 324 6.47 17.56 -7.60
CA GLN A 324 7.46 18.02 -8.59
C GLN A 324 6.99 19.26 -9.38
N LEU A 325 5.69 19.56 -9.34
CA LEU A 325 5.08 20.73 -9.99
C LEU A 325 4.84 21.88 -8.99
N GLY A 326 5.10 21.65 -7.70
CA GLY A 326 4.92 22.60 -6.61
C GLY A 326 3.46 22.84 -6.26
N THR A 327 2.65 21.77 -6.22
CA THR A 327 1.22 21.81 -5.89
C THR A 327 0.82 20.68 -4.93
N VAL A 328 1.73 20.31 -4.02
CA VAL A 328 1.50 19.34 -2.93
C VAL A 328 2.35 19.78 -1.75
N ASP A 329 1.72 20.22 -0.66
CA ASP A 329 2.41 20.67 0.56
C ASP A 329 2.33 19.64 1.69
N THR A 330 1.32 18.77 1.66
CA THR A 330 1.13 17.72 2.67
C THR A 330 0.43 16.52 2.05
N THR A 331 0.79 15.33 2.53
CA THR A 331 0.18 14.06 2.16
C THR A 331 0.33 13.09 3.34
N ILE A 332 -0.80 12.60 3.86
CA ILE A 332 -0.82 11.74 5.06
C ILE A 332 -1.29 10.33 4.73
N CYS A 333 -2.53 10.18 4.26
CA CYS A 333 -3.11 8.89 3.91
C CYS A 333 -4.17 9.07 2.82
N MET A 334 -5.07 8.09 2.64
CA MET A 334 -6.22 8.21 1.75
C MET A 334 -7.39 8.90 2.46
N GLY A 335 -7.87 10.03 1.92
CA GLY A 335 -8.99 10.83 2.45
C GLY A 335 -8.59 11.98 3.40
N ALA A 336 -7.31 12.15 3.69
CA ALA A 336 -6.78 13.18 4.57
C ALA A 336 -6.74 14.59 3.93
N SER A 337 -6.62 14.72 2.60
CA SER A 337 -6.49 16.04 1.95
C SER A 337 -7.60 17.01 2.34
N ILE A 338 -8.85 16.54 2.29
CA ILE A 338 -10.05 17.34 2.58
C ILE A 338 -10.11 17.74 4.06
N THR A 339 -9.76 16.84 4.97
CA THR A 339 -9.84 17.11 6.42
C THR A 339 -8.70 18.02 6.89
N ILE A 340 -7.49 17.85 6.34
CA ILE A 340 -6.38 18.79 6.55
C ILE A 340 -6.75 20.17 6.01
N GLY A 341 -7.24 20.25 4.78
CA GLY A 341 -7.70 21.51 4.18
C GLY A 341 -8.81 22.17 5.01
N SER A 342 -9.72 21.36 5.58
CA SER A 342 -10.75 21.84 6.50
C SER A 342 -10.13 22.44 7.77
N GLY A 343 -9.18 21.76 8.41
CA GLY A 343 -8.49 22.27 9.60
C GLY A 343 -7.74 23.58 9.34
N ILE A 344 -7.03 23.67 8.21
CA ILE A 344 -6.34 24.90 7.79
C ILE A 344 -7.35 26.03 7.56
N SER A 345 -8.47 25.74 6.92
CA SER A 345 -9.52 26.74 6.68
C SER A 345 -10.10 27.33 7.98
N HIS A 346 -10.20 26.55 9.05
CA HIS A 346 -10.73 27.02 10.33
C HIS A 346 -9.69 27.76 11.17
N THR A 347 -8.40 27.55 10.90
CA THR A 347 -7.30 28.20 11.63
C THR A 347 -6.79 29.46 10.94
N ASP A 348 -7.10 29.67 9.66
CA ASP A 348 -6.84 30.93 8.98
C ASP A 348 -7.83 32.03 9.41
N ALA A 349 -7.43 32.82 10.41
CA ALA A 349 -8.21 33.97 10.88
C ALA A 349 -8.45 35.04 9.79
N THR A 350 -7.60 35.10 8.75
CA THR A 350 -7.74 36.08 7.67
C THR A 350 -8.71 35.63 6.58
N GLN A 351 -8.97 34.32 6.47
CA GLN A 351 -9.73 33.68 5.39
C GLN A 351 -9.21 34.05 3.98
N LYS A 352 -7.95 34.47 3.87
CA LYS A 352 -7.32 34.87 2.60
C LYS A 352 -6.57 33.71 1.94
N THR A 353 -6.14 32.74 2.74
CA THR A 353 -5.36 31.60 2.26
C THR A 353 -6.20 30.78 1.29
N GLN A 354 -5.67 30.58 0.08
CA GLN A 354 -6.31 29.69 -0.88
C GLN A 354 -5.94 28.26 -0.54
N ILE A 355 -6.94 27.42 -0.26
CA ILE A 355 -6.74 26.01 0.10
C ILE A 355 -7.32 25.15 -1.01
N VAL A 356 -6.45 24.36 -1.65
CA VAL A 356 -6.82 23.52 -2.80
C VAL A 356 -6.42 22.07 -2.53
N SER A 357 -7.38 21.27 -2.10
CA SER A 357 -7.18 19.89 -1.68
C SER A 357 -7.32 18.93 -2.87
N THR A 358 -6.33 18.09 -3.14
CA THR A 358 -6.37 17.12 -4.27
C THR A 358 -6.56 15.69 -3.81
N ILE A 359 -7.52 15.00 -4.42
CA ILE A 359 -7.89 13.62 -4.10
C ILE A 359 -8.22 12.85 -5.39
N GLY A 360 -7.89 11.57 -5.47
CA GLY A 360 -8.29 10.71 -6.59
C GLY A 360 -9.73 10.22 -6.47
N ASP A 361 -10.35 9.83 -7.57
CA ASP A 361 -11.70 9.23 -7.60
C ASP A 361 -11.84 8.01 -6.68
N SER A 362 -10.93 7.03 -6.79
CA SER A 362 -10.97 5.83 -5.94
C SER A 362 -10.78 6.17 -4.47
N THR A 363 -9.91 7.14 -4.18
CA THR A 363 -9.63 7.61 -2.82
C THR A 363 -10.83 8.34 -2.22
N PHE A 364 -11.49 9.18 -3.02
CA PHE A 364 -12.68 9.89 -2.64
C PHE A 364 -13.80 8.93 -2.23
N LEU A 365 -14.06 7.92 -3.05
CA LEU A 365 -15.07 6.90 -2.77
C LEU A 365 -14.71 5.97 -1.60
N HIS A 366 -13.41 5.78 -1.35
CA HIS A 366 -12.93 4.94 -0.26
C HIS A 366 -13.10 5.63 1.11
N THR A 367 -12.52 6.82 1.28
CA THR A 367 -12.48 7.53 2.58
C THR A 367 -12.65 9.05 2.47
N GLY A 368 -12.80 9.62 1.28
CA GLY A 368 -12.97 11.06 1.10
C GLY A 368 -14.40 11.59 1.36
N ILE A 369 -15.44 10.77 1.14
CA ILE A 369 -16.85 11.20 1.32
C ILE A 369 -17.12 11.68 2.76
N PRO A 370 -16.77 10.94 3.83
CA PRO A 370 -16.96 11.44 5.20
C PRO A 370 -16.21 12.75 5.46
N GLY A 371 -15.01 12.90 4.89
CA GLY A 371 -14.22 14.13 4.98
C GLY A 371 -14.92 15.32 4.30
N LEU A 372 -15.54 15.10 3.14
CA LEU A 372 -16.32 16.13 2.45
C LEU A 372 -17.56 16.54 3.25
N ILE A 373 -18.33 15.59 3.76
CA ILE A 373 -19.49 15.85 4.62
C ILE A 373 -19.07 16.70 5.82
N ASN A 374 -17.98 16.31 6.49
CA ASN A 374 -17.48 17.03 7.65
C ASN A 374 -17.03 18.46 7.30
N ALA A 375 -16.32 18.64 6.17
CA ALA A 375 -15.90 19.97 5.72
C ALA A 375 -17.08 20.89 5.41
N VAL A 376 -18.12 20.37 4.76
CA VAL A 376 -19.35 21.12 4.45
C VAL A 376 -20.11 21.45 5.73
N TYR A 377 -20.37 20.44 6.57
CA TYR A 377 -21.15 20.59 7.80
C TYR A 377 -20.55 21.64 8.74
N ASN A 378 -19.23 21.69 8.83
CA ASN A 378 -18.53 22.66 9.68
C ASN A 378 -18.22 24.00 8.98
N GLY A 379 -18.63 24.18 7.72
CA GLY A 379 -18.49 25.47 7.03
C GLY A 379 -17.07 25.82 6.58
N ALA A 380 -16.24 24.83 6.24
CA ALA A 380 -14.91 25.07 5.68
C ALA A 380 -14.98 25.84 4.35
N ASN A 381 -13.95 26.62 4.05
CA ASN A 381 -13.75 27.31 2.78
C ASN A 381 -12.52 26.76 2.04
N GLN A 382 -12.73 25.78 1.17
CA GLN A 382 -11.66 25.14 0.39
C GLN A 382 -12.17 24.71 -0.99
N THR A 383 -11.25 24.49 -1.93
CA THR A 383 -11.54 23.87 -3.23
C THR A 383 -11.02 22.45 -3.22
N VAL A 384 -11.89 21.46 -3.33
CA VAL A 384 -11.54 20.04 -3.48
C VAL A 384 -11.47 19.74 -4.97
N VAL A 385 -10.35 19.20 -5.42
CA VAL A 385 -10.13 18.80 -6.81
C VAL A 385 -10.08 17.28 -6.86
N ILE A 386 -11.14 16.68 -7.41
CA ILE A 386 -11.20 15.25 -7.63
C ILE A 386 -10.57 14.94 -8.99
N LEU A 387 -9.44 14.23 -8.94
CA LEU A 387 -8.68 13.78 -10.10
C LEU A 387 -9.23 12.41 -10.54
N ASP A 388 -10.25 12.45 -11.39
CA ASP A 388 -10.99 11.27 -11.86
C ASP A 388 -10.33 10.68 -13.11
N ASN A 389 -9.43 9.71 -12.86
CA ASN A 389 -8.76 8.95 -13.91
C ASN A 389 -9.43 7.61 -14.24
N ARG A 390 -10.60 7.36 -13.64
CA ARG A 390 -11.44 6.17 -13.83
C ARG A 390 -10.73 4.87 -13.48
N ILE A 391 -9.73 4.89 -12.58
CA ILE A 391 -8.99 3.67 -12.21
C ILE A 391 -8.16 3.83 -10.94
N THR A 392 -8.02 2.76 -10.14
CA THR A 392 -7.02 2.73 -9.06
C THR A 392 -5.64 2.43 -9.67
N ALA A 393 -4.95 3.47 -10.14
CA ALA A 393 -3.79 3.34 -11.01
C ALA A 393 -2.56 2.68 -10.36
N MET A 394 -2.11 3.18 -9.20
CA MET A 394 -0.84 2.76 -8.59
C MET A 394 -0.88 1.35 -7.98
N THR A 395 -2.07 0.78 -7.77
CA THR A 395 -2.26 -0.56 -7.22
C THR A 395 -2.40 -1.63 -8.31
N GLY A 396 -1.97 -1.34 -9.54
CA GLY A 396 -2.04 -2.28 -10.65
C GLY A 396 -3.29 -2.11 -11.53
N HIS A 397 -3.84 -0.90 -11.60
CA HIS A 397 -4.95 -0.56 -12.52
C HIS A 397 -6.25 -1.31 -12.22
N GLN A 398 -6.61 -1.40 -10.93
CA GLN A 398 -7.83 -2.05 -10.48
C GLN A 398 -9.06 -1.19 -10.78
N PRO A 399 -10.22 -1.79 -11.12
CA PRO A 399 -11.46 -1.04 -11.16
C PRO A 399 -11.87 -0.56 -9.76
N ASN A 400 -12.77 0.41 -9.72
CA ASN A 400 -13.26 1.08 -8.50
C ASN A 400 -14.76 1.39 -8.68
N PRO A 401 -15.51 1.81 -7.63
CA PRO A 401 -16.96 1.91 -7.73
C PRO A 401 -17.48 2.92 -8.77
N ASN A 402 -16.69 3.93 -9.16
CA ASN A 402 -17.09 4.81 -10.27
C ASN A 402 -16.81 4.20 -11.65
N THR A 403 -15.94 3.19 -11.84
CA THR A 403 -15.65 2.63 -13.18
C THR A 403 -16.86 1.95 -13.84
N GLY A 404 -17.77 1.38 -13.06
CA GLY A 404 -18.91 0.59 -13.56
C GLY A 404 -18.56 -0.87 -13.90
N ILE A 405 -17.43 -1.38 -13.40
CA ILE A 405 -17.01 -2.78 -13.57
C ILE A 405 -16.48 -3.29 -12.22
N THR A 406 -16.87 -4.48 -11.78
CA THR A 406 -16.38 -5.08 -10.55
C THR A 406 -14.96 -5.62 -10.70
N ALA A 407 -14.29 -5.94 -9.60
CA ALA A 407 -12.98 -6.60 -9.64
C ALA A 407 -12.99 -7.97 -10.36
N LYS A 408 -14.18 -8.58 -10.56
CA LYS A 408 -14.37 -9.82 -11.31
C LYS A 408 -14.62 -9.59 -12.82
N GLY A 409 -14.66 -8.33 -13.27
CA GLY A 409 -14.97 -7.98 -14.65
C GLY A 409 -16.47 -7.92 -14.95
N GLU A 410 -17.34 -7.95 -13.95
CA GLU A 410 -18.79 -7.88 -14.13
C GLU A 410 -19.24 -6.42 -14.28
N ILE A 411 -20.18 -6.15 -15.19
CA ILE A 411 -20.75 -4.81 -15.35
C ILE A 411 -21.56 -4.45 -14.10
N SER A 412 -21.38 -3.22 -13.61
CA SER A 412 -22.04 -2.70 -12.41
C SER A 412 -22.41 -1.23 -12.59
N PRO A 413 -23.40 -0.70 -11.85
CA PRO A 413 -23.71 0.74 -11.89
C PRO A 413 -22.49 1.58 -11.51
N ALA A 414 -22.14 2.56 -12.36
CA ALA A 414 -21.09 3.52 -12.08
C ALA A 414 -21.60 4.61 -11.10
N ILE A 415 -20.90 4.79 -9.98
CA ILE A 415 -21.22 5.85 -9.02
C ILE A 415 -20.89 7.24 -9.61
N SER A 416 -21.85 8.16 -9.56
CA SER A 416 -21.64 9.57 -9.93
C SER A 416 -20.99 10.36 -8.79
N LEU A 417 -19.78 10.85 -9.04
CA LEU A 417 -19.06 11.72 -8.13
C LEU A 417 -19.77 13.07 -7.98
N GLU A 418 -20.34 13.60 -9.06
CA GLU A 418 -21.09 14.85 -9.08
C GLU A 418 -22.30 14.79 -8.13
N ALA A 419 -23.11 13.72 -8.26
CA ALA A 419 -24.31 13.54 -7.46
C ALA A 419 -23.95 13.43 -5.98
N ILE A 420 -22.92 12.67 -5.63
CA ILE A 420 -22.43 12.54 -4.26
C ILE A 420 -21.97 13.89 -3.71
N CYS A 421 -21.15 14.64 -4.45
CA CYS A 421 -20.63 15.92 -3.98
C CYS A 421 -21.75 16.93 -3.72
N ARG A 422 -22.76 16.98 -4.60
CA ARG A 422 -23.96 17.82 -4.40
C ARG A 422 -24.77 17.37 -3.20
N ALA A 423 -24.98 16.06 -3.04
CA ALA A 423 -25.70 15.49 -1.89
C ALA A 423 -24.98 15.74 -0.55
N CYS A 424 -23.64 15.81 -0.57
CA CYS A 424 -22.85 16.20 0.61
C CYS A 424 -22.98 17.70 0.95
N GLY A 425 -23.61 18.50 0.09
CA GLY A 425 -23.85 19.94 0.31
C GLY A 425 -22.74 20.86 -0.21
N ALA A 426 -21.87 20.39 -1.14
CA ALA A 426 -20.90 21.27 -1.77
C ALA A 426 -21.59 22.40 -2.55
N THR A 427 -21.09 23.62 -2.36
CA THR A 427 -21.67 24.86 -2.91
C THR A 427 -21.47 25.04 -4.41
N PHE A 428 -20.47 24.35 -4.96
CA PHE A 428 -20.08 24.39 -6.37
C PHE A 428 -19.59 23.00 -6.76
N VAL A 429 -20.11 22.43 -7.84
CA VAL A 429 -19.72 21.10 -8.33
C VAL A 429 -19.70 21.12 -9.86
N GLU A 430 -18.50 21.21 -10.43
CA GLU A 430 -18.28 21.22 -11.88
C GLU A 430 -17.35 20.09 -12.32
N THR A 431 -17.65 19.50 -13.47
CA THR A 431 -16.81 18.48 -14.11
C THR A 431 -16.20 19.04 -15.38
N VAL A 432 -14.89 18.87 -15.55
CA VAL A 432 -14.13 19.42 -16.67
C VAL A 432 -13.16 18.39 -17.23
N ASP A 433 -12.95 18.42 -18.54
CA ASP A 433 -11.86 17.67 -19.19
C ASP A 433 -10.54 18.40 -18.92
N PRO A 434 -9.57 17.82 -18.18
CA PRO A 434 -8.27 18.44 -17.98
C PRO A 434 -7.45 18.70 -19.26
N TYR A 435 -7.82 18.12 -20.40
CA TYR A 435 -7.21 18.49 -21.69
C TYR A 435 -7.82 19.74 -22.33
N ASP A 436 -8.94 20.26 -21.83
CA ASP A 436 -9.43 21.60 -22.15
C ASP A 436 -8.88 22.59 -21.13
N LEU A 437 -7.66 23.07 -21.37
CA LEU A 437 -6.95 23.93 -20.42
C LEU A 437 -7.68 25.26 -20.20
N LEU A 438 -8.31 25.82 -21.24
CA LEU A 438 -9.04 27.07 -21.13
C LEU A 438 -10.25 26.93 -20.21
N LEU A 439 -11.08 25.92 -20.42
CA LEU A 439 -12.24 25.65 -19.57
C LEU A 439 -11.83 25.31 -18.14
N LEU A 440 -10.72 24.57 -17.95
CA LEU A 440 -10.17 24.26 -16.65
C LEU A 440 -9.74 25.52 -15.89
N LEU A 441 -9.04 26.46 -16.54
CA LEU A 441 -8.65 27.74 -15.97
C LEU A 441 -9.87 28.59 -15.57
N GLN A 442 -10.89 28.64 -16.43
CA GLN A 442 -12.14 29.35 -16.15
C GLN A 442 -12.90 28.73 -14.97
N THR A 443 -12.99 27.41 -14.92
CA THR A 443 -13.66 26.67 -13.85
C THR A 443 -12.97 26.89 -12.52
N PHE A 444 -11.64 26.84 -12.47
CA PHE A 444 -10.90 27.16 -11.24
C PHE A 444 -11.05 28.62 -10.82
N THR A 445 -11.13 29.56 -11.76
CA THR A 445 -11.36 30.98 -11.43
C THR A 445 -12.72 31.16 -10.76
N LYS A 446 -13.79 30.56 -11.31
CA LYS A 446 -15.12 30.57 -10.69
C LYS A 446 -15.13 29.89 -9.31
N ALA A 447 -14.44 28.75 -9.18
CA ALA A 447 -14.33 28.05 -7.90
C ALA A 447 -13.59 28.91 -6.84
N LYS A 448 -12.54 29.63 -7.24
CA LYS A 448 -11.78 30.56 -6.39
C LYS A 448 -12.65 31.72 -5.87
N GLU A 449 -13.58 32.19 -6.70
CA GLU A 449 -14.51 33.30 -6.38
C GLU A 449 -15.71 32.85 -5.52
N THR A 450 -15.96 31.54 -5.44
CA THR A 450 -17.09 30.97 -4.70
C THR A 450 -16.71 30.67 -3.24
N LYS A 451 -17.62 30.96 -2.30
CA LYS A 451 -17.42 30.69 -0.86
C LYS A 451 -17.89 29.28 -0.48
N GLY A 452 -17.28 28.72 0.56
CA GLY A 452 -17.64 27.42 1.14
C GLY A 452 -16.78 26.29 0.59
N VAL A 453 -17.31 25.07 0.58
CA VAL A 453 -16.63 23.91 -0.01
C VAL A 453 -17.04 23.77 -1.47
N LYS A 454 -16.06 23.82 -2.36
CA LYS A 454 -16.22 23.74 -3.82
C LYS A 454 -15.58 22.45 -4.30
N VAL A 455 -16.17 21.80 -5.28
CA VAL A 455 -15.62 20.59 -5.90
C VAL A 455 -15.45 20.81 -7.40
N VAL A 456 -14.23 20.56 -7.90
CA VAL A 456 -13.93 20.48 -9.33
C VAL A 456 -13.50 19.06 -9.64
N ILE A 457 -14.20 18.40 -10.55
CA ILE A 457 -13.92 17.03 -10.98
C ILE A 457 -13.21 17.10 -12.32
N ALA A 458 -11.90 16.85 -12.33
CA ALA A 458 -11.11 16.78 -13.55
C ALA A 458 -11.14 15.34 -14.07
N ARG A 459 -11.92 15.07 -15.12
CA ARG A 459 -12.20 13.71 -15.60
C ARG A 459 -11.52 13.42 -16.94
N GLN A 460 -10.56 12.50 -16.94
CA GLN A 460 -9.98 11.88 -18.13
C GLN A 460 -9.46 10.49 -17.79
N PRO A 461 -9.67 9.47 -18.64
CA PRO A 461 -9.12 8.14 -18.37
C PRO A 461 -7.60 8.18 -18.19
N CYS A 462 -7.07 7.36 -17.28
CA CYS A 462 -5.64 7.14 -17.12
C CYS A 462 -4.98 6.84 -18.48
N VAL A 463 -3.93 7.59 -18.83
CA VAL A 463 -3.27 7.47 -20.15
C VAL A 463 -2.74 6.06 -20.44
N ILE A 464 -2.28 5.34 -19.43
CA ILE A 464 -1.83 3.95 -19.57
C ILE A 464 -3.02 3.03 -19.84
N ALA A 465 -4.09 3.15 -19.07
CA ALA A 465 -5.29 2.35 -19.23
C ALA A 465 -5.97 2.61 -20.58
N ALA A 466 -6.08 3.88 -20.99
CA ALA A 466 -6.62 4.28 -22.27
C ALA A 466 -5.81 3.71 -23.45
N ARG A 467 -4.47 3.76 -23.38
CA ARG A 467 -3.61 3.14 -24.39
C ARG A 467 -3.82 1.63 -24.47
N LYS A 468 -3.94 0.95 -23.32
CA LYS A 468 -4.22 -0.50 -23.25
C LYS A 468 -5.60 -0.85 -23.82
N SER A 469 -6.59 0.03 -23.69
CA SER A 469 -7.92 -0.14 -24.29
C SER A 469 -7.96 0.20 -25.78
N GLY A 470 -6.82 0.51 -26.42
CA GLY A 470 -6.73 0.82 -27.84
C GLY A 470 -6.94 2.29 -28.21
N LEU A 471 -7.11 3.20 -27.25
CA LEU A 471 -7.22 4.62 -27.54
C LEU A 471 -5.87 5.16 -28.05
N LYS A 472 -5.83 5.59 -29.32
CA LYS A 472 -4.67 6.21 -29.95
C LYS A 472 -4.94 7.68 -30.21
N ARG A 473 -4.15 8.55 -29.60
CA ARG A 473 -4.11 9.99 -29.91
C ARG A 473 -2.89 10.26 -30.79
N ARG A 474 -3.00 11.24 -31.67
CA ARG A 474 -1.86 11.67 -32.51
C ARG A 474 -0.80 12.32 -31.65
N ARG A 475 0.46 11.98 -31.89
CA ARG A 475 1.58 12.63 -31.21
C ARG A 475 1.71 14.07 -31.64
N LEU A 476 2.46 14.82 -30.86
CA LEU A 476 2.85 16.17 -31.21
C LEU A 476 4.30 16.19 -31.67
N THR A 477 4.64 17.16 -32.49
CA THR A 477 5.99 17.44 -32.97
C THR A 477 6.34 18.91 -32.71
N VAL A 478 7.63 19.24 -32.71
CA VAL A 478 8.13 20.60 -32.56
C VAL A 478 8.70 21.07 -33.89
N ASN A 479 8.24 22.22 -34.39
CA ASN A 479 8.92 22.93 -35.48
C ASN A 479 10.19 23.60 -34.93
N PRO A 480 11.40 23.15 -35.31
CA PRO A 480 12.64 23.69 -34.79
C PRO A 480 12.85 25.17 -35.17
N ASP A 481 12.35 25.60 -36.34
CA ASP A 481 12.52 26.98 -36.81
C ASP A 481 11.64 27.96 -36.02
N ALA A 482 10.43 27.53 -35.65
CA ALA A 482 9.52 28.34 -34.83
C ALA A 482 9.88 28.30 -33.32
N CYS A 483 10.64 27.29 -32.88
CA CYS A 483 10.96 27.12 -31.46
C CYS A 483 12.01 28.12 -30.99
N ILE A 484 11.62 29.02 -30.09
CA ILE A 484 12.50 30.06 -29.53
C ILE A 484 13.28 29.63 -28.27
N GLY A 485 13.26 28.34 -27.90
CA GLY A 485 14.03 27.85 -26.75
C GLY A 485 13.57 28.37 -25.36
N CYS A 486 12.36 28.93 -25.24
CA CYS A 486 11.88 29.57 -23.99
C CYS A 486 11.64 28.62 -22.80
N LYS A 487 11.73 27.29 -23.03
CA LYS A 487 11.53 26.21 -22.06
C LYS A 487 10.15 26.18 -21.38
N ALA A 488 9.13 26.88 -21.91
CA ALA A 488 7.78 26.86 -21.33
C ALA A 488 7.19 25.44 -21.30
N CYS A 489 7.31 24.70 -22.39
CA CYS A 489 6.89 23.30 -22.49
C CYS A 489 7.74 22.35 -21.65
N VAL A 490 9.03 22.65 -21.44
CA VAL A 490 9.93 21.86 -20.59
C VAL A 490 9.55 22.03 -19.11
N ARG A 491 9.28 23.27 -18.68
CA ARG A 491 8.82 23.58 -17.31
C ARG A 491 7.45 22.99 -16.97
N PHE A 492 6.65 22.61 -17.97
CA PHE A 492 5.42 21.84 -17.76
C PHE A 492 5.71 20.42 -17.20
N GLY A 493 6.94 19.90 -17.39
CA GLY A 493 7.40 18.67 -16.73
C GLY A 493 6.83 17.38 -17.34
N CYS A 494 6.59 17.35 -18.65
CA CYS A 494 6.20 16.13 -19.36
C CYS A 494 7.46 15.30 -19.72
N PRO A 495 7.55 14.01 -19.37
CA PRO A 495 8.71 13.18 -19.71
C PRO A 495 8.86 12.88 -21.20
N ALA A 496 7.87 13.22 -22.02
CA ALA A 496 7.97 13.12 -23.47
C ALA A 496 8.63 14.35 -24.12
N ILE A 497 9.08 15.34 -23.34
CA ILE A 497 9.68 16.56 -23.85
C ILE A 497 11.15 16.59 -23.42
N GLU A 498 12.03 16.56 -24.40
CA GLU A 498 13.47 16.70 -24.23
C GLU A 498 13.92 18.11 -24.62
N PHE A 499 15.12 18.49 -24.17
CA PHE A 499 15.70 19.79 -24.48
C PHE A 499 17.18 19.64 -24.79
N PHE A 500 17.55 19.97 -26.02
CA PHE A 500 18.92 19.87 -26.55
C PHE A 500 19.16 21.02 -27.53
N ASP A 501 20.39 21.54 -27.60
CA ASP A 501 20.77 22.64 -28.51
C ASP A 501 19.81 23.84 -28.53
N ASN A 502 19.34 24.26 -27.35
CA ASN A 502 18.36 25.35 -27.18
C ASN A 502 17.00 25.12 -27.86
N LYS A 503 16.67 23.88 -28.24
CA LYS A 503 15.40 23.49 -28.85
C LYS A 503 14.72 22.40 -28.02
N ALA A 504 13.39 22.42 -28.02
CA ALA A 504 12.61 21.33 -27.46
C ALA A 504 12.39 20.25 -28.53
N SER A 505 12.38 18.99 -28.11
CA SER A 505 11.98 17.85 -28.95
C SER A 505 10.90 17.04 -28.24
N ILE A 506 10.02 16.38 -28.99
CA ILE A 506 8.97 15.51 -28.44
C ILE A 506 9.29 14.07 -28.84
N THR A 507 9.35 13.20 -27.84
CA THR A 507 9.74 11.79 -28.01
C THR A 507 8.55 10.88 -28.28
N GLU A 508 8.87 9.64 -28.63
CA GLU A 508 7.94 8.51 -28.82
C GLU A 508 7.04 8.22 -27.60
N LEU A 509 7.39 8.74 -26.41
CA LEU A 509 6.57 8.63 -25.20
C LEU A 509 5.28 9.47 -25.27
N CYS A 510 5.19 10.41 -26.21
CA CYS A 510 4.06 11.33 -26.31
C CYS A 510 2.72 10.61 -26.46
N SER A 511 1.75 10.96 -25.60
CA SER A 511 0.40 10.41 -25.61
C SER A 511 -0.63 11.33 -26.27
N GLY A 512 -0.20 12.42 -26.91
CA GLY A 512 -1.07 13.30 -27.71
C GLY A 512 -2.09 14.13 -26.93
N CYS A 513 -1.75 14.59 -25.72
CA CYS A 513 -2.69 15.38 -24.88
C CYS A 513 -2.93 16.83 -25.32
N GLY A 514 -2.13 17.39 -26.24
CA GLY A 514 -2.32 18.77 -26.74
C GLY A 514 -1.79 19.89 -25.85
N ILE A 515 -1.72 19.71 -24.54
CA ILE A 515 -1.45 20.80 -23.57
C ILE A 515 -0.15 21.57 -23.82
N CYS A 516 0.94 20.92 -24.22
CA CYS A 516 2.19 21.65 -24.48
C CYS A 516 2.10 22.56 -25.71
N ALA A 517 1.21 22.27 -26.67
CA ALA A 517 0.93 23.16 -27.78
C ALA A 517 0.20 24.42 -27.31
N GLU A 518 -0.79 24.29 -26.43
CA GLU A 518 -1.51 25.43 -25.85
C GLU A 518 -0.63 26.34 -24.98
N ILE A 519 0.38 25.76 -24.31
CA ILE A 519 1.35 26.50 -23.51
C ILE A 519 2.41 27.19 -24.38
N CYS A 520 2.57 26.78 -25.65
CA CYS A 520 3.62 27.31 -26.52
C CYS A 520 3.27 28.74 -27.01
N PRO A 521 4.05 29.78 -26.63
CA PRO A 521 3.72 31.16 -27.01
C PRO A 521 3.96 31.48 -28.50
N LYS A 522 4.58 30.56 -29.24
CA LYS A 522 4.90 30.71 -30.67
C LYS A 522 4.21 29.67 -31.54
N SER A 523 3.31 28.87 -30.98
CA SER A 523 2.63 27.78 -31.68
C SER A 523 3.60 26.84 -32.42
N ALA A 524 4.81 26.67 -31.87
CA ALA A 524 5.87 25.84 -32.46
C ALA A 524 5.63 24.34 -32.25
N ILE A 525 4.55 23.96 -31.57
CA ILE A 525 4.19 22.57 -31.28
C ILE A 525 2.83 22.31 -31.92
N SER A 526 2.75 21.26 -32.73
CA SER A 526 1.52 20.87 -33.44
C SER A 526 1.37 19.36 -33.46
N GLN A 527 0.19 18.85 -33.85
CA GLN A 527 0.04 17.41 -34.12
C GLN A 527 0.93 17.00 -35.28
N GLU A 528 1.43 15.76 -35.21
CA GLU A 528 2.16 15.11 -36.30
C GLU A 528 1.25 15.01 -37.54
N VAL A 529 1.75 15.46 -38.69
CA VAL A 529 1.09 15.29 -40.00
C VAL A 529 1.44 13.89 -40.49
N ILE A 530 0.45 13.12 -40.93
CA ILE A 530 0.62 11.75 -41.44
C ILE A 530 1.11 11.81 -42.88
#